data_AF-A0A9W4UL49-F1
#
_entry.id   AF-A0A9W4UL49-F1
#
_cell.length_a   1.000
_cell.length_b   1.000
_cell.length_c   1.000
_cell.angle_alpha   90.00
_cell.angle_beta   90.00
_cell.angle_gamma   90.00
#
_symmetry.space_group_name_H-M   'P 1'
#
loop_
_entity.id
_entity.type
_entity.pdbx_description
1 polymer ?
#
loop_
_entity_poly.entity_id
_entity_poly.type
_entity_poly.pdbx_seq_one_letter_code
_entity_poly.pdbx_strand_id
1 'polypeptide(L)'
;MSKIQDTLLGTLDEFKADLRRHGCADVRNLTTNDLTNDIHPLFSHDRWATGAHQCTQAVYSRILPALQLASRLLLEDCTLGWFCHVAYGVVCQSSTGKEYLACSKDEKKPHSTRLVKQHLEALARVVGFGFEPSLHPVHNAFGACYGSPAGISDTAQWPSIEKQISNTANKDRGTPSFIVLHPNFRRFFNDNYASATPSTQYRTMFTFAQTLVHEVAHAYAAWLGHKGTILYSINDTRAELGYSWEKEVLGEEIWASSVNEIGKGCSVLISTRSILYRRVQDRDRMLRAMVGGKDVRWKSLRLSGEAHPCEDPIMTFIYRSGPYEFHGPEDQGDGLQTIHCLYAIPMKWIMAWFKESEWQARRRTWEDTGEYSPPKLPDTFILKLERVSNGNRVERYCHHSLDASVPQSDTDVDMMDV
;
A
#
# COMPACT_ATOMS: atom_id res chain seq x y z
N MET A 1 -12.14 -8.14 13.19
CA MET A 1 -11.88 -6.76 12.71
C MET A 1 -11.69 -5.89 13.92
N SER A 2 -10.69 -5.01 13.96
CA SER A 2 -10.50 -4.17 15.14
C SER A 2 -11.55 -3.05 15.11
N LYS A 3 -12.24 -2.84 16.25
CA LYS A 3 -13.14 -1.69 16.46
C LYS A 3 -12.50 -0.35 16.04
N ILE A 4 -11.17 -0.27 16.10
CA ILE A 4 -10.34 0.89 15.76
C ILE A 4 -10.39 1.22 14.25
N GLN A 5 -10.36 0.24 13.35
CA GLN A 5 -10.50 0.52 11.91
C GLN A 5 -11.89 1.13 11.62
N ASP A 6 -12.93 0.59 12.26
CA ASP A 6 -14.28 1.13 12.17
C ASP A 6 -14.37 2.53 12.80
N THR A 7 -13.67 2.79 13.91
CA THR A 7 -13.56 4.14 14.51
C THR A 7 -12.84 5.12 13.58
N LEU A 8 -11.74 4.70 12.96
CA LEU A 8 -11.01 5.55 12.01
C LEU A 8 -11.88 5.88 10.80
N LEU A 9 -12.57 4.88 10.26
CA LEU A 9 -13.52 5.05 9.17
C LEU A 9 -14.65 6.01 9.55
N GLY A 10 -15.26 5.81 10.72
CA GLY A 10 -16.26 6.73 11.25
C GLY A 10 -15.72 8.15 11.40
N THR A 11 -14.48 8.30 11.87
CA THR A 11 -13.81 9.60 11.96
C THR A 11 -13.61 10.22 10.58
N LEU A 12 -13.17 9.45 9.57
CA LEU A 12 -13.00 9.97 8.20
C LEU A 12 -14.34 10.36 7.57
N ASP A 13 -15.43 9.65 7.90
CA ASP A 13 -16.78 9.99 7.43
C ASP A 13 -17.25 11.36 7.93
N GLU A 14 -16.88 11.77 9.16
CA GLU A 14 -17.12 13.13 9.67
C GLU A 14 -16.42 14.21 8.81
N PHE A 15 -15.31 13.86 8.14
CA PHE A 15 -14.54 14.76 7.27
C PHE A 15 -14.81 14.61 5.79
N LYS A 16 -15.90 13.94 5.39
CA LYS A 16 -16.19 13.68 3.97
C LYS A 16 -16.20 14.94 3.09
N ALA A 17 -16.69 16.07 3.62
CA ALA A 17 -16.67 17.34 2.91
C ALA A 17 -15.23 17.86 2.67
N ASP A 18 -14.38 17.79 3.71
CA ASP A 18 -12.98 18.22 3.61
C ASP A 18 -12.17 17.26 2.73
N LEU A 19 -12.39 15.96 2.84
CA LEU A 19 -11.79 14.95 1.95
C LEU A 19 -12.14 15.21 0.48
N ARG A 20 -13.39 15.57 0.17
CA ARG A 20 -13.80 15.98 -1.18
C ARG A 20 -13.11 17.27 -1.62
N ARG A 21 -13.02 18.28 -0.74
CA ARG A 21 -12.34 19.55 -1.03
C ARG A 21 -10.87 19.35 -1.39
N HIS A 22 -10.19 18.41 -0.71
CA HIS A 22 -8.80 18.03 -0.99
C HIS A 22 -8.66 16.98 -2.10
N GLY A 23 -9.75 16.62 -2.78
CA GLY A 23 -9.74 15.63 -3.86
C GLY A 23 -9.38 14.21 -3.44
N CYS A 24 -9.52 13.86 -2.16
CA CYS A 24 -9.20 12.53 -1.60
C CYS A 24 -10.39 11.56 -1.67
N ALA A 25 -11.62 12.08 -1.78
CA ALA A 25 -12.85 11.30 -1.94
C ALA A 25 -13.33 11.33 -3.41
N ASP A 26 -14.65 11.42 -3.65
CA ASP A 26 -15.18 11.50 -5.01
C ASP A 26 -14.86 12.85 -5.66
N VAL A 27 -14.24 12.79 -6.84
CA VAL A 27 -13.86 13.94 -7.66
C VAL A 27 -14.58 13.85 -9.00
N ARG A 28 -15.14 14.97 -9.45
CA ARG A 28 -15.82 15.08 -10.76
C ARG A 28 -14.80 15.20 -11.88
N ASN A 29 -15.19 14.83 -13.10
CA ASN A 29 -14.41 15.03 -14.32
C ASN A 29 -13.02 14.36 -14.28
N LEU A 30 -12.96 13.13 -13.78
CA LEU A 30 -11.72 12.35 -13.89
C LEU A 30 -11.43 12.06 -15.36
N THR A 31 -10.17 12.24 -15.75
CA THR A 31 -9.68 11.79 -17.05
C THR A 31 -9.64 10.26 -17.09
N THR A 32 -9.77 9.69 -18.28
CA THR A 32 -9.80 8.23 -18.49
C THR A 32 -8.43 7.61 -18.32
N ASN A 33 -8.37 6.30 -18.01
CA ASN A 33 -7.12 5.55 -18.05
C ASN A 33 -6.62 5.53 -19.50
N ASP A 34 -5.35 5.87 -19.72
CA ASP A 34 -4.74 5.86 -21.06
C ASP A 34 -3.47 4.99 -21.11
N LEU A 35 -3.26 4.15 -20.10
CA LEU A 35 -2.27 3.09 -20.18
C LEU A 35 -2.66 2.11 -21.31
N THR A 36 -1.72 1.90 -22.21
CA THR A 36 -1.88 1.04 -23.40
C THR A 36 -0.81 -0.04 -23.49
N ASN A 37 0.02 -0.20 -22.45
CA ASN A 37 1.01 -1.26 -22.43
C ASN A 37 0.38 -2.65 -22.40
N ASP A 38 1.16 -3.61 -22.90
CA ASP A 38 0.88 -5.02 -22.77
C ASP A 38 0.86 -5.45 -21.30
N ILE A 39 0.09 -6.50 -21.05
CA ILE A 39 0.06 -7.19 -19.77
C ILE A 39 1.27 -8.11 -19.69
N HIS A 40 2.04 -7.99 -18.61
CA HIS A 40 3.17 -8.87 -18.33
C HIS A 40 2.69 -10.33 -18.29
N PRO A 41 3.43 -11.31 -18.85
CA PRO A 41 3.02 -12.72 -18.88
C PRO A 41 2.66 -13.31 -17.51
N LEU A 42 3.26 -12.77 -16.43
CA LEU A 42 2.94 -13.15 -15.05
C LEU A 42 1.46 -12.92 -14.70
N PHE A 43 0.81 -11.94 -15.32
CA PHE A 43 -0.59 -11.62 -15.07
C PHE A 43 -1.55 -12.14 -16.15
N SER A 44 -1.10 -12.96 -17.09
CA SER A 44 -1.95 -13.48 -18.16
C SER A 44 -3.12 -14.29 -17.59
N HIS A 45 -4.25 -14.32 -18.31
CA HIS A 45 -5.49 -14.94 -17.85
C HIS A 45 -5.32 -16.42 -17.44
N ASP A 46 -4.46 -17.17 -18.14
CA ASP A 46 -4.16 -18.58 -17.83
C ASP A 46 -3.29 -18.79 -16.58
N ARG A 47 -2.81 -17.71 -15.94
CA ARG A 47 -2.12 -17.75 -14.63
C ARG A 47 -3.09 -17.61 -13.46
N TRP A 48 -4.38 -17.42 -13.72
CA TRP A 48 -5.40 -17.33 -12.68
C TRP A 48 -6.03 -18.69 -12.42
N ALA A 49 -6.30 -18.98 -11.16
CA ALA A 49 -7.08 -20.13 -10.74
C ALA A 49 -8.45 -20.09 -11.40
N THR A 50 -8.99 -21.28 -11.67
CA THR A 50 -10.28 -21.48 -12.33
C THR A 50 -11.28 -22.09 -11.36
N GLY A 51 -12.57 -22.07 -11.71
CA GLY A 51 -13.63 -22.65 -10.89
C GLY A 51 -14.54 -21.63 -10.23
N ALA A 52 -15.43 -22.13 -9.36
CA ALA A 52 -16.38 -21.28 -8.67
C ALA A 52 -15.65 -20.27 -7.79
N HIS A 53 -16.10 -19.01 -7.84
CA HIS A 53 -15.52 -17.92 -7.04
C HIS A 53 -14.06 -17.56 -7.38
N GLN A 54 -13.57 -17.91 -8.56
CA GLN A 54 -12.27 -17.47 -9.07
C GLN A 54 -12.40 -16.38 -10.15
N CYS A 55 -11.29 -16.04 -10.80
CA CYS A 55 -11.25 -15.01 -11.85
C CYS A 55 -11.97 -15.51 -13.11
N THR A 56 -13.12 -14.92 -13.42
CA THR A 56 -13.83 -15.17 -14.68
C THR A 56 -13.35 -14.21 -15.76
N GLN A 57 -13.63 -14.51 -17.03
CA GLN A 57 -13.33 -13.58 -18.14
C GLN A 57 -13.92 -12.18 -17.92
N ALA A 58 -15.11 -12.09 -17.32
CA ALA A 58 -15.77 -10.84 -17.01
C ALA A 58 -15.03 -10.05 -15.92
N VAL A 59 -14.56 -10.73 -14.85
CA VAL A 59 -13.73 -10.13 -13.81
C VAL A 59 -12.38 -9.70 -14.39
N TYR A 60 -11.74 -10.57 -15.18
CA TYR A 60 -10.46 -10.28 -15.82
C TYR A 60 -10.50 -9.00 -16.68
N SER A 61 -11.57 -8.84 -17.47
CA SER A 61 -11.77 -7.65 -18.29
C SER A 61 -11.87 -6.36 -17.46
N ARG A 62 -12.40 -6.44 -16.24
CA ARG A 62 -12.56 -5.28 -15.32
C ARG A 62 -11.29 -4.97 -14.53
N ILE A 63 -10.46 -5.97 -14.24
CA ILE A 63 -9.15 -5.76 -13.60
C ILE A 63 -8.05 -5.37 -14.60
N LEU A 64 -8.31 -5.46 -15.91
CA LEU A 64 -7.31 -5.20 -16.95
C LEU A 64 -6.53 -3.88 -16.76
N PRO A 65 -7.16 -2.72 -16.44
CA PRO A 65 -6.42 -1.50 -16.15
C PRO A 65 -5.42 -1.63 -14.98
N ALA A 66 -5.80 -2.37 -13.93
CA ALA A 66 -4.92 -2.62 -12.80
C ALA A 66 -3.77 -3.55 -13.18
N LEU A 67 -4.02 -4.56 -14.03
CA LEU A 67 -2.98 -5.43 -14.57
C LEU A 67 -2.00 -4.65 -15.46
N GLN A 68 -2.47 -3.68 -16.25
CA GLN A 68 -1.61 -2.80 -17.04
C GLN A 68 -0.69 -1.99 -16.13
N LEU A 69 -1.22 -1.39 -15.07
CA LEU A 69 -0.43 -0.67 -14.08
C LEU A 69 0.58 -1.59 -13.37
N ALA A 70 0.17 -2.77 -12.90
CA ALA A 70 1.07 -3.73 -12.26
C ALA A 70 2.20 -4.17 -13.21
N SER A 71 1.87 -4.41 -14.48
CA SER A 71 2.87 -4.74 -15.52
C SER A 71 3.87 -3.62 -15.73
N ARG A 72 3.38 -2.37 -15.72
CA ARG A 72 4.20 -1.17 -15.85
C ARG A 72 5.20 -1.04 -14.70
N LEU A 73 4.72 -1.23 -13.46
CA LEU A 73 5.55 -1.20 -12.24
C LEU A 73 6.65 -2.29 -12.24
N LEU A 74 6.41 -3.42 -12.91
CA LEU A 74 7.38 -4.51 -13.06
C LEU A 74 8.35 -4.36 -14.23
N LEU A 75 8.08 -3.48 -15.21
CA LEU A 75 8.81 -3.45 -16.49
C LEU A 75 9.54 -2.15 -16.80
N GLU A 76 9.14 -1.02 -16.19
CA GLU A 76 9.80 0.26 -16.42
C GLU A 76 11.14 0.31 -15.68
N ASP A 77 12.21 0.70 -16.39
CA ASP A 77 13.57 0.67 -15.82
C ASP A 77 13.69 1.51 -14.55
N CYS A 78 12.95 2.61 -14.48
CA CYS A 78 12.95 3.51 -13.34
C CYS A 78 12.34 2.89 -12.06
N THR A 79 11.50 1.85 -12.16
CA THR A 79 10.91 1.18 -11.00
C THR A 79 11.60 -0.15 -10.65
N LEU A 80 12.56 -0.59 -11.47
CA LEU A 80 13.28 -1.85 -11.28
C LEU A 80 14.42 -1.79 -10.26
N GLY A 81 14.76 -0.61 -9.73
CA GLY A 81 15.84 -0.43 -8.75
C GLY A 81 15.70 -1.36 -7.54
N TRP A 82 14.48 -1.50 -7.00
CA TRP A 82 14.18 -2.41 -5.89
C TRP A 82 14.50 -3.88 -6.23
N PHE A 83 14.05 -4.36 -7.39
CA PHE A 83 14.29 -5.75 -7.82
C PHE A 83 15.77 -6.01 -8.11
N CYS A 84 16.50 -5.01 -8.62
CA CYS A 84 17.94 -5.08 -8.78
C CYS A 84 18.64 -5.21 -7.42
N HIS A 85 18.21 -4.43 -6.42
CA HIS A 85 18.74 -4.52 -5.06
C HIS A 85 18.51 -5.90 -4.43
N VAL A 86 17.31 -6.47 -4.58
CA VAL A 86 17.02 -7.81 -4.07
C VAL A 86 17.82 -8.90 -4.80
N ALA A 87 18.06 -8.76 -6.10
CA ALA A 87 18.81 -9.74 -6.88
C ALA A 87 20.32 -9.69 -6.68
N TYR A 88 20.88 -8.49 -6.48
CA TYR A 88 22.32 -8.26 -6.49
C TYR A 88 22.89 -7.67 -5.20
N GLY A 89 22.04 -7.35 -4.23
CA GLY A 89 22.45 -6.90 -2.91
C GLY A 89 23.27 -7.96 -2.18
N VAL A 90 24.21 -7.50 -1.37
CA VAL A 90 25.07 -8.38 -0.58
C VAL A 90 24.39 -8.65 0.76
N VAL A 91 24.12 -9.92 1.07
CA VAL A 91 23.58 -10.29 2.38
C VAL A 91 24.63 -9.98 3.44
N CYS A 92 24.25 -9.18 4.42
CA CYS A 92 25.06 -8.76 5.55
C CYS A 92 24.32 -9.01 6.86
N GLN A 93 25.04 -9.04 7.97
CA GLN A 93 24.46 -9.15 9.32
C GLN A 93 24.60 -7.83 10.06
N SER A 94 23.52 -7.38 10.71
CA SER A 94 23.53 -6.22 11.59
C SER A 94 24.24 -6.55 12.92
N SER A 95 24.49 -5.52 13.74
CA SER A 95 24.98 -5.71 15.11
C SER A 95 24.02 -6.50 16.01
N THR A 96 22.74 -6.59 15.64
CA THR A 96 21.71 -7.37 16.35
C THR A 96 21.55 -8.79 15.79
N GLY A 97 22.36 -9.19 14.81
CA GLY A 97 22.29 -10.49 14.16
C GLY A 97 21.17 -10.64 13.11
N LYS A 98 20.42 -9.57 12.81
CA LYS A 98 19.42 -9.58 11.73
C LYS A 98 20.14 -9.51 10.37
N GLU A 99 19.69 -10.29 9.39
CA GLU A 99 20.20 -10.24 8.02
C GLU A 99 19.57 -9.07 7.25
N TYR A 100 20.36 -8.38 6.43
CA TYR A 100 19.90 -7.32 5.55
C TYR A 100 20.63 -7.32 4.20
N LEU A 101 20.05 -6.68 3.20
CA LEU A 101 20.70 -6.46 1.90
C LEU A 101 21.48 -5.13 1.92
N ALA A 102 22.79 -5.22 1.69
CA ALA A 102 23.65 -4.06 1.49
C ALA A 102 23.83 -3.78 -0.01
N CYS A 103 23.94 -2.50 -0.39
CA CYS A 103 24.08 -2.13 -1.79
C CYS A 103 25.35 -2.73 -2.41
N SER A 104 25.23 -3.26 -3.63
CA SER A 104 26.34 -3.75 -4.45
C SER A 104 26.58 -2.85 -5.67
N LYS A 105 27.77 -2.98 -6.27
CA LYS A 105 28.12 -2.24 -7.50
C LYS A 105 27.37 -2.76 -8.73
N ASP A 106 26.78 -3.95 -8.65
CA ASP A 106 26.11 -4.57 -9.78
C ASP A 106 24.68 -4.07 -9.94
N GLU A 107 24.03 -3.62 -8.87
CA GLU A 107 22.62 -3.18 -8.89
C GLU A 107 22.33 -2.07 -9.90
N LYS A 108 23.29 -1.16 -10.13
CA LYS A 108 23.12 0.00 -11.02
C LYS A 108 23.54 -0.28 -12.47
N LYS A 109 24.01 -1.49 -12.79
CA LYS A 109 24.47 -1.81 -14.15
C LYS A 109 23.26 -2.06 -15.05
N PRO A 110 23.21 -1.51 -16.29
CA PRO A 110 22.13 -1.81 -17.24
C PRO A 110 21.96 -3.30 -17.54
N HIS A 111 23.05 -4.07 -17.42
CA HIS A 111 22.99 -5.53 -17.54
C HIS A 111 22.11 -6.18 -16.46
N SER A 112 22.19 -5.70 -15.23
CA SER A 112 21.43 -6.21 -14.08
C SER A 112 19.94 -5.95 -14.25
N THR A 113 19.56 -4.75 -14.70
CA THR A 113 18.17 -4.42 -15.04
C THR A 113 17.61 -5.36 -16.11
N ARG A 114 18.39 -5.68 -17.16
CA ARG A 114 17.95 -6.65 -18.19
C ARG A 114 17.76 -8.06 -17.62
N LEU A 115 18.68 -8.53 -16.78
CA LEU A 115 18.58 -9.84 -16.13
C LEU A 115 17.36 -9.92 -15.20
N VAL A 116 17.06 -8.86 -14.45
CA VAL A 116 15.85 -8.78 -13.61
C VAL A 116 14.58 -8.92 -14.46
N LYS A 117 14.49 -8.28 -15.63
CA LYS A 117 13.34 -8.47 -16.53
C LYS A 117 13.21 -9.93 -16.97
N GLN A 118 14.32 -10.56 -17.36
CA GLN A 118 14.34 -11.99 -17.71
C GLN A 118 13.94 -12.89 -16.53
N HIS A 119 14.33 -12.52 -15.31
CA HIS A 119 13.93 -13.21 -14.10
C HIS A 119 12.42 -13.08 -13.85
N LEU A 120 11.83 -11.90 -14.02
CA LEU A 120 10.38 -11.68 -13.89
C LEU A 120 9.60 -12.45 -14.97
N GLU A 121 10.10 -12.49 -16.20
CA GLU A 121 9.55 -13.34 -17.26
C GLU A 121 9.64 -14.83 -16.90
N ALA A 122 10.77 -15.27 -16.33
CA ALA A 122 10.91 -16.65 -15.87
C ALA A 122 9.98 -16.96 -14.69
N LEU A 123 9.79 -16.01 -13.77
CA LEU A 123 8.90 -16.11 -12.62
C LEU A 123 7.44 -16.32 -13.05
N ALA A 124 7.02 -15.72 -14.17
CA ALA A 124 5.68 -15.90 -14.74
C ALA A 124 5.30 -17.37 -14.98
N ARG A 125 6.27 -18.25 -15.21
CA ARG A 125 6.03 -19.69 -15.46
C ARG A 125 5.78 -20.52 -14.19
N VAL A 126 6.11 -19.96 -13.02
CA VAL A 126 6.05 -20.67 -11.72
C VAL A 126 5.19 -19.96 -10.68
N VAL A 127 4.51 -18.87 -11.06
CA VAL A 127 3.56 -18.14 -10.21
C VAL A 127 2.14 -18.33 -10.72
N GLY A 128 1.22 -18.61 -9.80
CA GLY A 128 -0.22 -18.62 -10.03
C GLY A 128 -0.94 -17.61 -9.14
N PHE A 129 -2.09 -17.11 -9.61
CA PHE A 129 -2.94 -16.15 -8.92
C PHE A 129 -4.30 -16.77 -8.60
N GLY A 130 -4.90 -16.41 -7.48
CA GLY A 130 -6.26 -16.83 -7.15
C GLY A 130 -6.90 -15.89 -6.14
N PHE A 131 -8.22 -16.01 -5.97
CA PHE A 131 -8.91 -15.38 -4.84
C PHE A 131 -9.11 -16.42 -3.74
N GLU A 132 -9.01 -15.98 -2.49
CA GLU A 132 -9.28 -16.83 -1.34
C GLU A 132 -10.72 -17.40 -1.43
N PRO A 133 -10.92 -18.72 -1.26
CA PRO A 133 -12.25 -19.28 -1.21
C PRO A 133 -13.02 -18.74 0.00
N SER A 134 -14.31 -18.43 -0.18
CA SER A 134 -15.15 -17.81 0.87
C SER A 134 -15.37 -18.67 2.13
N LEU A 135 -14.95 -19.93 2.11
CA LEU A 135 -15.08 -20.88 3.23
C LEU A 135 -13.87 -20.87 4.17
N HIS A 136 -12.77 -20.23 3.79
CA HIS A 136 -11.60 -20.12 4.67
C HIS A 136 -11.72 -18.92 5.60
N PRO A 137 -11.13 -19.01 6.81
CA PRO A 137 -11.05 -17.87 7.70
C PRO A 137 -10.25 -16.76 7.02
N VAL A 138 -11.00 -15.78 6.54
CA VAL A 138 -10.51 -14.62 5.80
C VAL A 138 -9.33 -13.99 6.55
N HIS A 139 -8.15 -14.06 5.94
CA HIS A 139 -6.98 -13.39 6.48
C HIS A 139 -7.19 -11.87 6.42
N ASN A 140 -6.74 -11.13 7.45
CA ASN A 140 -6.82 -9.65 7.48
C ASN A 140 -5.77 -8.98 6.55
N ALA A 141 -5.43 -9.60 5.42
CA ALA A 141 -4.48 -9.11 4.44
C ALA A 141 -5.18 -8.84 3.09
N PHE A 142 -4.57 -8.01 2.23
CA PHE A 142 -5.11 -7.81 0.86
C PHE A 142 -4.70 -8.96 -0.07
N GLY A 143 -3.58 -9.59 0.21
CA GLY A 143 -3.09 -10.79 -0.45
C GLY A 143 -2.09 -11.51 0.44
N ALA A 144 -1.63 -12.67 -0.03
CA ALA A 144 -0.51 -13.40 0.56
C ALA A 144 0.18 -14.26 -0.51
N CYS A 145 1.50 -14.35 -0.42
CA CYS A 145 2.34 -15.22 -1.22
C CYS A 145 2.69 -16.50 -0.46
N TYR A 146 2.34 -17.66 -1.02
CA TYR A 146 2.63 -18.98 -0.45
C TYR A 146 3.63 -19.75 -1.32
N GLY A 147 4.65 -20.34 -0.69
CA GLY A 147 5.60 -21.23 -1.38
C GLY A 147 5.08 -22.66 -1.60
N SER A 148 3.83 -22.98 -1.25
CA SER A 148 3.27 -24.31 -1.47
C SER A 148 1.76 -24.24 -1.57
N PRO A 149 1.14 -25.04 -2.47
CA PRO A 149 -0.31 -25.10 -2.56
C PRO A 149 -0.92 -25.91 -1.43
N ALA A 150 -0.13 -26.60 -0.59
CA ALA A 150 -0.64 -27.39 0.54
C ALA A 150 -1.38 -26.54 1.59
N GLY A 151 -1.13 -25.22 1.62
CA GLY A 151 -1.88 -24.27 2.44
C GLY A 151 -3.19 -23.78 1.81
N ILE A 152 -3.48 -24.18 0.57
CA ILE A 152 -4.60 -23.69 -0.23
C ILE A 152 -5.51 -24.87 -0.57
N SER A 153 -6.79 -24.76 -0.26
CA SER A 153 -7.75 -25.82 -0.64
C SER A 153 -7.90 -25.93 -2.15
N ASP A 154 -8.04 -27.16 -2.64
CA ASP A 154 -8.32 -27.53 -4.03
C ASP A 154 -7.24 -27.11 -5.05
N THR A 155 -6.12 -27.83 -5.03
CA THR A 155 -5.01 -27.65 -5.96
C THR A 155 -5.38 -27.89 -7.43
N ALA A 156 -6.51 -28.56 -7.72
CA ALA A 156 -6.96 -28.82 -9.08
C ALA A 156 -7.45 -27.56 -9.82
N GLN A 157 -7.81 -26.52 -9.06
CA GLN A 157 -8.25 -25.23 -9.61
C GLN A 157 -7.10 -24.31 -10.03
N TRP A 158 -5.89 -24.58 -9.55
CA TRP A 158 -4.73 -23.75 -9.83
C TRP A 158 -4.17 -24.02 -11.23
N PRO A 159 -3.62 -23.00 -11.91
CA PRO A 159 -3.02 -23.18 -13.21
C PRO A 159 -1.88 -24.19 -13.15
N SER A 160 -1.65 -24.87 -14.27
CA SER A 160 -0.45 -25.69 -14.41
C SER A 160 0.78 -24.78 -14.37
N ILE A 161 1.54 -24.90 -13.28
CA ILE A 161 2.83 -24.24 -13.12
C ILE A 161 3.93 -25.25 -13.39
N GLU A 162 4.99 -24.80 -14.04
CA GLU A 162 6.17 -25.65 -14.24
C GLU A 162 6.70 -26.04 -12.86
N LYS A 163 6.70 -27.35 -12.54
CA LYS A 163 7.11 -27.81 -11.20
C LYS A 163 8.55 -27.43 -10.88
N GLN A 164 9.37 -27.23 -11.91
CA GLN A 164 10.78 -26.90 -11.79
C GLN A 164 11.23 -26.08 -13.00
N ILE A 165 11.65 -24.85 -12.74
CA ILE A 165 12.60 -24.15 -13.61
C ILE A 165 13.92 -24.23 -12.89
N SER A 166 14.85 -24.99 -13.45
CA SER A 166 16.26 -24.87 -13.06
C SER A 166 16.67 -23.44 -13.34
N ASN A 167 16.78 -22.61 -12.31
CA ASN A 167 17.53 -21.38 -12.45
C ASN A 167 19.00 -21.80 -12.50
N THR A 168 19.68 -21.56 -13.62
CA THR A 168 21.04 -22.05 -13.87
C THR A 168 22.07 -21.54 -12.84
N ALA A 169 21.73 -20.47 -12.09
CA ALA A 169 22.58 -19.89 -11.06
C ALA A 169 22.43 -20.52 -9.67
N ASN A 170 21.24 -20.99 -9.29
CA ASN A 170 20.97 -21.59 -7.99
C ASN A 170 20.51 -23.03 -8.19
N LYS A 171 21.35 -23.99 -7.78
CA LYS A 171 20.97 -25.42 -7.72
C LYS A 171 19.80 -25.66 -6.74
N ASP A 172 19.54 -24.68 -5.87
CA ASP A 172 18.39 -24.66 -4.98
C ASP A 172 17.16 -24.13 -5.70
N ARG A 173 16.13 -24.97 -5.70
CA ARG A 173 14.94 -24.89 -6.54
C ARG A 173 14.11 -23.67 -6.15
N GLY A 174 13.81 -22.79 -7.12
CA GLY A 174 12.74 -21.82 -6.96
C GLY A 174 11.43 -22.55 -6.69
N THR A 175 10.85 -22.35 -5.50
CA THR A 175 9.62 -23.06 -5.13
C THR A 175 8.45 -22.35 -5.81
N PRO A 176 7.55 -23.07 -6.49
CA PRO A 176 6.40 -22.44 -7.11
C PRO A 176 5.62 -21.62 -6.10
N SER A 177 5.25 -20.39 -6.48
CA SER A 177 4.56 -19.47 -5.58
C SER A 177 3.12 -19.26 -6.00
N PHE A 178 2.25 -19.17 -5.01
CA PHE A 178 0.82 -18.97 -5.19
C PHE A 178 0.45 -17.66 -4.52
N ILE A 179 -0.03 -16.70 -5.29
CA ILE A 179 -0.49 -15.42 -4.80
C ILE A 179 -2.01 -15.50 -4.63
N VAL A 180 -2.46 -15.51 -3.38
CA VAL A 180 -3.88 -15.55 -3.03
C VAL A 180 -4.31 -14.15 -2.63
N LEU A 181 -5.30 -13.61 -3.34
CA LEU A 181 -5.85 -12.29 -3.12
C LEU A 181 -7.13 -12.37 -2.30
N HIS A 182 -7.38 -11.33 -1.53
CA HIS A 182 -8.54 -11.25 -0.67
C HIS A 182 -9.87 -11.31 -1.47
N PRO A 183 -10.90 -12.05 -1.02
CA PRO A 183 -12.12 -12.32 -1.79
C PRO A 183 -12.96 -11.06 -2.06
N ASN A 184 -12.77 -10.01 -1.26
CA ASN A 184 -13.42 -8.73 -1.47
C ASN A 184 -13.00 -8.03 -2.77
N PHE A 185 -11.79 -8.26 -3.29
CA PHE A 185 -11.44 -7.75 -4.62
C PHE A 185 -12.35 -8.37 -5.68
N ARG A 186 -12.50 -9.70 -5.67
CA ARG A 186 -13.43 -10.39 -6.57
C ARG A 186 -14.85 -9.87 -6.43
N ARG A 187 -15.35 -9.73 -5.20
CA ARG A 187 -16.69 -9.19 -4.93
C ARG A 187 -16.86 -7.81 -5.56
N PHE A 188 -15.89 -6.92 -5.38
CA PHE A 188 -15.94 -5.60 -5.99
C PHE A 188 -15.95 -5.67 -7.52
N PHE A 189 -14.96 -6.35 -8.11
CA PHE A 189 -14.85 -6.44 -9.56
C PHE A 189 -16.03 -7.16 -10.20
N ASN A 190 -16.67 -8.10 -9.51
CA ASN A 190 -17.82 -8.84 -10.02
C ASN A 190 -19.15 -8.08 -9.84
N ASP A 191 -19.40 -7.53 -8.64
CA ASP A 191 -20.73 -7.07 -8.25
C ASP A 191 -20.85 -5.54 -8.24
N ASN A 192 -19.78 -4.82 -7.89
CA ASN A 192 -19.86 -3.38 -7.56
C ASN A 192 -19.10 -2.47 -8.55
N TYR A 193 -18.23 -3.03 -9.39
CA TYR A 193 -17.39 -2.23 -10.29
C TYR A 193 -18.21 -1.34 -11.23
N ALA A 194 -19.25 -1.89 -11.86
CA ALA A 194 -20.04 -1.17 -12.87
C ALA A 194 -20.87 -0.02 -12.28
N SER A 195 -21.29 -0.12 -11.02
CA SER A 195 -22.07 0.91 -10.31
C SER A 195 -21.21 1.88 -9.50
N ALA A 196 -19.93 1.56 -9.28
CA ALA A 196 -19.00 2.41 -8.54
C ALA A 196 -18.71 3.72 -9.28
N THR A 197 -18.45 4.79 -8.52
CA THR A 197 -17.96 6.06 -9.07
C THR A 197 -16.59 5.85 -9.73
N PRO A 198 -16.21 6.66 -10.73
CA PRO A 198 -14.86 6.60 -11.31
C PRO A 198 -13.75 6.71 -10.26
N SER A 199 -13.91 7.56 -9.24
CA SER A 199 -12.93 7.68 -8.15
C SER A 199 -12.75 6.38 -7.38
N THR A 200 -13.86 5.69 -7.04
CA THR A 200 -13.82 4.40 -6.36
C THR A 200 -13.22 3.31 -7.23
N GLN A 201 -13.54 3.27 -8.52
CA GLN A 201 -12.90 2.36 -9.47
C GLN A 201 -11.37 2.55 -9.48
N TYR A 202 -10.89 3.79 -9.63
CA TYR A 202 -9.45 4.08 -9.63
C TYR A 202 -8.76 3.68 -8.33
N ARG A 203 -9.34 4.01 -7.16
CA ARG A 203 -8.77 3.62 -5.86
C ARG A 203 -8.65 2.11 -5.75
N THR A 204 -9.72 1.36 -6.07
CA THR A 204 -9.69 -0.09 -5.97
C THR A 204 -8.78 -0.74 -7.01
N MET A 205 -8.71 -0.22 -8.24
CA MET A 205 -7.75 -0.67 -9.25
C MET A 205 -6.31 -0.41 -8.81
N PHE A 206 -6.02 0.75 -8.23
CA PHE A 206 -4.70 1.07 -7.69
C PHE A 206 -4.31 0.12 -6.54
N THR A 207 -5.18 -0.05 -5.53
CA THR A 207 -4.93 -0.97 -4.41
C THR A 207 -4.72 -2.40 -4.91
N PHE A 208 -5.47 -2.83 -5.93
CA PHE A 208 -5.29 -4.15 -6.53
C PHE A 208 -3.93 -4.30 -7.24
N ALA A 209 -3.54 -3.32 -8.07
CA ALA A 209 -2.25 -3.32 -8.75
C ALA A 209 -1.08 -3.30 -7.75
N GLN A 210 -1.16 -2.45 -6.73
CA GLN A 210 -0.18 -2.41 -5.64
C GLN A 210 -0.09 -3.75 -4.93
N THR A 211 -1.23 -4.35 -4.54
CA THR A 211 -1.25 -5.65 -3.85
C THR A 211 -0.63 -6.74 -4.72
N LEU A 212 -0.91 -6.77 -6.02
CA LEU A 212 -0.29 -7.73 -6.93
C LEU A 212 1.23 -7.62 -6.93
N VAL A 213 1.77 -6.41 -7.07
CA VAL A 213 3.23 -6.24 -7.14
C VAL A 213 3.89 -6.47 -5.78
N HIS A 214 3.21 -6.11 -4.68
CA HIS A 214 3.63 -6.44 -3.32
C HIS A 214 3.83 -7.96 -3.15
N GLU A 215 2.84 -8.76 -3.53
CA GLU A 215 2.97 -10.22 -3.41
C GLU A 215 3.98 -10.81 -4.42
N VAL A 216 4.16 -10.17 -5.59
CA VAL A 216 5.22 -10.54 -6.54
C VAL A 216 6.60 -10.24 -5.99
N ALA A 217 6.78 -9.17 -5.21
CA ALA A 217 8.03 -8.85 -4.54
C ALA A 217 8.44 -10.00 -3.58
N HIS A 218 7.48 -10.52 -2.81
CA HIS A 218 7.69 -11.72 -1.98
C HIS A 218 8.01 -12.97 -2.81
N ALA A 219 7.24 -13.23 -3.87
CA ALA A 219 7.47 -14.38 -4.75
C ALA A 219 8.86 -14.32 -5.41
N TYR A 220 9.28 -13.13 -5.85
CA TYR A 220 10.59 -12.90 -6.47
C TYR A 220 11.74 -13.14 -5.49
N ALA A 221 11.62 -12.63 -4.26
CA ALA A 221 12.62 -12.85 -3.23
C ALA A 221 12.73 -14.35 -2.86
N ALA A 222 11.60 -15.03 -2.67
CA ALA A 222 11.56 -16.46 -2.42
C ALA A 222 12.16 -17.27 -3.59
N TRP A 223 11.90 -16.86 -4.83
CA TRP A 223 12.47 -17.49 -6.03
C TRP A 223 14.00 -17.33 -6.11
N LEU A 224 14.54 -16.23 -5.60
CA LEU A 224 15.99 -16.03 -5.45
C LEU A 224 16.61 -16.80 -4.27
N GLY A 225 15.80 -17.43 -3.43
CA GLY A 225 16.25 -18.18 -2.25
C GLY A 225 16.37 -17.34 -0.98
N HIS A 226 15.89 -16.10 -0.99
CA HIS A 226 15.82 -15.28 0.21
C HIS A 226 14.77 -15.85 1.17
N LYS A 227 15.13 -15.97 2.44
CA LYS A 227 14.19 -16.35 3.50
C LYS A 227 13.37 -15.13 3.90
N GLY A 228 12.13 -15.32 4.35
CA GLY A 228 11.20 -14.26 4.80
C GLY A 228 11.64 -13.49 6.06
N THR A 229 12.92 -13.49 6.39
CA THR A 229 13.51 -12.82 7.55
C THR A 229 14.55 -11.76 7.16
N ILE A 230 14.87 -11.61 5.88
CA ILE A 230 15.84 -10.63 5.42
C ILE A 230 15.23 -9.22 5.37
N LEU A 231 15.97 -8.24 5.88
CA LEU A 231 15.62 -6.83 5.78
C LEU A 231 16.07 -6.29 4.42
N TYR A 232 15.27 -5.41 3.80
CA TYR A 232 15.67 -4.74 2.56
C TYR A 232 16.86 -3.80 2.79
N SER A 233 16.92 -3.14 3.95
CA SER A 233 18.08 -2.32 4.34
C SER A 233 18.40 -2.49 5.82
N ILE A 234 19.59 -2.07 6.26
CA ILE A 234 19.94 -2.06 7.70
C ILE A 234 19.02 -1.16 8.53
N ASN A 235 18.39 -0.17 7.89
CA ASN A 235 17.50 0.79 8.54
C ASN A 235 16.04 0.31 8.58
N ASP A 236 15.74 -0.79 7.90
CA ASP A 236 14.39 -1.34 7.90
C ASP A 236 14.15 -2.04 9.24
N THR A 237 13.03 -1.72 9.86
CA THR A 237 12.63 -2.33 11.12
C THR A 237 11.97 -3.70 10.91
N ARG A 238 11.61 -4.05 9.67
CA ARG A 238 10.77 -5.20 9.33
C ARG A 238 11.28 -5.94 8.11
N ALA A 239 11.27 -7.27 8.20
CA ALA A 239 11.59 -8.18 7.10
C ALA A 239 10.37 -8.38 6.20
N GLU A 240 9.87 -7.29 5.63
CA GLU A 240 8.70 -7.27 4.78
C GLU A 240 9.09 -6.61 3.45
N LEU A 241 9.44 -7.46 2.48
CA LEU A 241 9.96 -7.05 1.20
C LEU A 241 8.91 -6.40 0.30
N GLY A 242 7.63 -6.70 0.48
CA GLY A 242 6.55 -6.04 -0.24
C GLY A 242 6.38 -4.57 0.19
N TYR A 243 6.48 -4.27 1.49
CA TYR A 243 6.43 -2.89 2.01
C TYR A 243 7.68 -2.11 1.66
N SER A 244 8.86 -2.74 1.65
CA SER A 244 10.05 -2.06 1.14
C SER A 244 9.91 -1.71 -0.34
N TRP A 245 9.30 -2.60 -1.15
CA TRP A 245 8.95 -2.28 -2.54
C TRP A 245 8.00 -1.09 -2.64
N GLU A 246 6.91 -1.06 -1.85
CA GLU A 246 5.96 0.05 -1.83
C GLU A 246 6.66 1.37 -1.49
N LYS A 247 7.52 1.37 -0.47
CA LYS A 247 8.26 2.56 -0.05
C LYS A 247 9.24 3.04 -1.13
N GLU A 248 9.99 2.14 -1.75
CA GLU A 248 11.00 2.48 -2.76
C GLU A 248 10.39 2.90 -4.10
N VAL A 249 9.21 2.37 -4.45
CA VAL A 249 8.56 2.68 -5.74
C VAL A 249 7.49 3.76 -5.59
N LEU A 250 6.61 3.66 -4.59
CA LEU A 250 5.50 4.59 -4.39
C LEU A 250 5.88 5.76 -3.47
N GLY A 251 6.94 5.60 -2.67
CA GLY A 251 7.39 6.61 -1.70
C GLY A 251 6.69 6.50 -0.36
N GLU A 252 5.61 5.74 -0.28
CA GLU A 252 4.72 5.66 0.87
C GLU A 252 4.08 4.28 0.95
N GLU A 253 3.78 3.82 2.16
CA GLU A 253 2.87 2.69 2.39
C GLU A 253 1.44 3.20 2.22
N ILE A 254 0.74 2.74 1.17
CA ILE A 254 -0.62 3.17 0.84
C ILE A 254 -1.58 2.02 1.06
N TRP A 255 -2.73 2.25 1.68
CA TRP A 255 -3.69 1.20 1.92
C TRP A 255 -5.12 1.71 1.89
N ALA A 256 -6.05 0.83 1.53
CA ALA A 256 -7.47 1.08 1.73
C ALA A 256 -7.78 0.99 3.23
N SER A 257 -8.63 1.88 3.73
CA SER A 257 -9.00 2.00 5.15
C SER A 257 -9.32 0.66 5.86
N SER A 258 -9.87 -0.31 5.12
CA SER A 258 -10.13 -1.66 5.58
C SER A 258 -10.19 -2.64 4.41
N VAL A 259 -9.78 -3.88 4.68
CA VAL A 259 -9.99 -5.03 3.81
C VAL A 259 -11.46 -5.26 3.50
N ASN A 260 -12.36 -4.96 4.45
CA ASN A 260 -13.79 -5.05 4.25
C ASN A 260 -14.35 -3.99 3.30
N GLU A 261 -13.73 -2.81 3.26
CA GLU A 261 -14.18 -1.72 2.41
C GLU A 261 -14.02 -2.05 0.93
N ILE A 262 -12.95 -2.78 0.58
CA ILE A 262 -12.67 -3.18 -0.83
C ILE A 262 -13.91 -3.77 -1.48
N GLY A 263 -14.64 -4.63 -0.77
CA GLY A 263 -15.78 -5.34 -1.33
C GLY A 263 -16.89 -4.40 -1.78
N LYS A 264 -17.03 -3.26 -1.10
CA LYS A 264 -17.99 -2.18 -1.43
C LYS A 264 -17.37 -1.12 -2.35
N GLY A 265 -16.04 -1.14 -2.51
CA GLY A 265 -15.23 -0.14 -3.19
C GLY A 265 -14.50 0.76 -2.18
N CYS A 266 -13.24 1.06 -2.47
CA CYS A 266 -12.40 1.89 -1.60
C CYS A 266 -12.90 3.34 -1.65
N SER A 267 -13.36 3.88 -0.52
CA SER A 267 -13.88 5.26 -0.44
C SER A 267 -12.75 6.29 -0.36
N VAL A 268 -11.68 5.94 0.35
CA VAL A 268 -10.47 6.74 0.55
C VAL A 268 -9.28 5.77 0.64
N LEU A 269 -8.14 6.18 0.09
CA LEU A 269 -6.85 5.55 0.39
C LEU A 269 -6.10 6.43 1.38
N ILE A 270 -5.33 5.80 2.25
CA ILE A 270 -4.55 6.48 3.28
C ILE A 270 -3.10 5.99 3.28
N SER A 271 -2.21 6.87 3.69
CA SER A 271 -0.85 6.52 4.10
C SER A 271 -0.62 6.96 5.54
N THR A 272 0.16 6.19 6.29
CA THR A 272 0.44 6.46 7.71
C THR A 272 1.90 6.82 7.88
N ARG A 273 2.18 7.94 8.53
CA ARG A 273 3.51 8.27 9.03
C ARG A 273 3.49 8.35 10.55
N SER A 274 4.51 7.80 11.17
CA SER A 274 4.64 7.77 12.62
C SER A 274 5.92 8.45 13.04
N ILE A 275 5.84 9.28 14.07
CA ILE A 275 7.02 9.88 14.70
C ILE A 275 7.06 9.50 16.18
N LEU A 276 8.26 9.19 16.63
CA LEU A 276 8.57 8.93 18.04
C LEU A 276 9.32 10.15 18.58
N TYR A 277 8.91 10.65 19.75
CA TYR A 277 9.58 11.77 20.40
C TYR A 277 9.56 11.60 21.92
N ARG A 278 10.58 12.12 22.60
CA ARG A 278 10.65 12.11 24.07
C ARG A 278 10.31 13.46 24.70
N ARG A 279 10.66 14.55 24.01
CA ARG A 279 10.50 15.92 24.52
C ARG A 279 9.45 16.64 23.70
N VAL A 280 8.60 17.43 24.36
CA VAL A 280 7.57 18.25 23.71
C VAL A 280 8.17 19.22 22.69
N GLN A 281 9.41 19.69 22.89
CA GLN A 281 10.09 20.56 21.92
C GLN A 281 10.42 19.84 20.60
N ASP A 282 10.72 18.53 20.66
CA ASP A 282 10.97 17.73 19.46
C ASP A 282 9.67 17.46 18.70
N ARG A 283 8.54 17.35 19.43
CA ARG A 283 7.19 17.14 18.88
C ARG A 283 6.89 18.12 17.76
N ASP A 284 6.98 19.42 18.05
CA ASP A 284 6.57 20.46 17.09
C ASP A 284 7.54 20.56 15.91
N ARG A 285 8.84 20.33 16.15
CA ARG A 285 9.85 20.25 15.08
C ARG A 285 9.56 19.09 14.14
N MET A 286 9.28 17.91 14.67
CA MET A 286 9.00 16.70 13.89
C MET A 286 7.65 16.79 13.17
N LEU A 287 6.62 17.34 13.81
CA LEU A 287 5.33 17.64 13.18
C LEU A 287 5.50 18.58 11.98
N ARG A 288 6.28 19.67 12.13
CA ARG A 288 6.60 20.57 11.01
C ARG A 288 7.35 19.84 9.91
N ALA A 289 8.33 18.99 10.23
CA ALA A 289 9.05 18.22 9.22
C ALA A 289 8.12 17.28 8.43
N MET A 290 7.16 16.62 9.09
CA MET A 290 6.22 15.71 8.44
C MET A 290 5.32 16.40 7.40
N VAL A 291 4.93 17.64 7.65
CA VAL A 291 4.08 18.45 6.76
C VAL A 291 4.90 19.37 5.83
N GLY A 292 6.17 19.01 5.58
CA GLY A 292 7.03 19.69 4.61
C GLY A 292 7.55 21.06 5.07
N GLY A 293 7.69 21.28 6.38
CA GLY A 293 8.23 22.51 6.97
C GLY A 293 7.27 23.70 6.98
N LYS A 294 6.02 23.51 6.58
CA LYS A 294 5.01 24.57 6.53
C LYS A 294 4.52 24.96 7.93
N ASP A 295 4.11 26.22 8.09
CA ASP A 295 3.38 26.64 9.27
C ASP A 295 1.98 26.03 9.26
N VAL A 296 1.65 25.33 10.34
CA VAL A 296 0.47 24.49 10.41
C VAL A 296 -0.38 24.86 11.60
N ARG A 297 -1.66 25.14 11.33
CA ARG A 297 -2.70 25.17 12.35
C ARG A 297 -3.39 23.81 12.41
N TRP A 298 -3.38 23.22 13.59
CA TRP A 298 -4.12 22.00 13.91
C TRP A 298 -5.44 22.40 14.56
N LYS A 299 -6.55 21.86 14.07
CA LYS A 299 -7.86 22.01 14.72
C LYS A 299 -8.13 20.76 15.54
N SER A 300 -8.11 20.88 16.86
CA SER A 300 -8.46 19.79 17.76
C SER A 300 -9.93 19.40 17.56
N LEU A 301 -10.19 18.10 17.63
CA LEU A 301 -11.52 17.54 17.45
C LEU A 301 -11.99 16.96 18.78
N ARG A 302 -13.18 17.37 19.21
CA ARG A 302 -13.93 16.60 20.21
C ARG A 302 -14.71 15.56 19.43
N LEU A 303 -14.32 14.30 19.54
CA LEU A 303 -15.12 13.20 19.00
C LEU A 303 -16.49 13.28 19.68
N SER A 304 -17.56 13.49 18.90
CA SER A 304 -18.90 13.71 19.43
C SER A 304 -19.50 12.39 19.91
N GLY A 305 -19.47 12.16 21.23
CA GLY A 305 -20.17 11.05 21.86
C GLY A 305 -19.63 10.75 23.26
N GLU A 306 -20.52 10.52 24.22
CA GLU A 306 -20.21 9.93 25.54
C GLU A 306 -19.67 8.49 25.43
N ALA A 307 -19.69 7.91 24.23
CA ALA A 307 -19.24 6.56 23.96
C ALA A 307 -17.78 6.54 23.50
N HIS A 308 -16.96 5.96 24.37
CA HIS A 308 -15.59 5.49 24.16
C HIS A 308 -14.49 6.53 24.40
N PRO A 309 -14.10 6.71 25.68
CA PRO A 309 -12.69 6.53 25.96
C PRO A 309 -12.29 5.22 25.26
N CYS A 310 -11.58 5.32 24.14
CA CYS A 310 -10.90 4.17 23.56
C CYS A 310 -9.80 3.82 24.57
N GLU A 311 -10.19 3.14 25.66
CA GLU A 311 -9.30 2.56 26.65
C GLU A 311 -8.41 1.51 25.99
N ASP A 312 -8.91 0.94 24.87
CA ASP A 312 -8.08 0.20 23.94
C ASP A 312 -7.14 1.15 23.20
N PRO A 313 -5.81 1.00 23.33
CA PRO A 313 -4.87 1.84 22.63
C PRO A 313 -5.06 1.69 21.11
N ILE A 314 -5.60 2.74 20.48
CA ILE A 314 -5.64 2.99 19.02
C ILE A 314 -4.33 2.58 18.31
N MET A 315 -3.24 2.61 19.06
CA MET A 315 -1.85 2.37 18.67
C MET A 315 -1.53 0.94 18.23
N THR A 316 -2.18 -0.10 18.76
CA THR A 316 -1.69 -1.49 18.55
C THR A 316 -2.07 -2.04 17.17
N PHE A 317 -3.04 -1.44 16.47
CA PHE A 317 -3.69 -2.09 15.31
C PHE A 317 -3.71 -1.28 14.00
N ILE A 318 -3.29 -0.01 13.97
CA ILE A 318 -3.13 0.73 12.69
C ILE A 318 -2.04 0.08 11.80
N TYR A 319 -1.30 -0.89 12.32
CA TYR A 319 -0.19 -1.51 11.64
C TYR A 319 -0.55 -2.85 11.01
N ARG A 320 -0.76 -2.80 9.70
CA ARG A 320 -0.47 -3.89 8.76
C ARG A 320 0.95 -4.44 8.87
N SER A 321 1.80 -3.67 9.52
CA SER A 321 3.22 -3.90 9.69
C SER A 321 3.57 -4.82 10.88
N GLY A 322 2.60 -5.51 11.48
CA GLY A 322 2.86 -6.56 12.48
C GLY A 322 3.02 -6.07 13.93
N PRO A 323 2.89 -6.99 14.91
CA PRO A 323 2.66 -6.66 16.33
C PRO A 323 3.88 -6.18 17.14
N TYR A 324 5.03 -5.83 16.55
CA TYR A 324 6.23 -5.52 17.33
C TYR A 324 6.99 -4.24 16.92
N GLU A 325 7.61 -3.66 17.97
CA GLU A 325 8.47 -2.48 18.07
C GLU A 325 7.78 -1.13 18.35
N PHE A 326 6.53 -1.13 18.82
CA PHE A 326 6.38 -0.50 20.12
C PHE A 326 6.94 -1.52 21.10
N HIS A 327 8.18 -1.28 21.51
CA HIS A 327 8.56 -1.52 22.89
C HIS A 327 7.30 -1.53 23.76
N GLY A 328 7.00 -2.65 24.42
CA GLY A 328 5.88 -2.71 25.34
C GLY A 328 5.97 -1.53 26.32
N PRO A 329 4.92 -1.21 27.09
CA PRO A 329 5.07 -0.21 28.16
C PRO A 329 6.33 -0.43 29.03
N GLU A 330 6.84 -1.67 29.09
CA GLU A 330 8.09 -2.06 29.75
C GLU A 330 9.39 -1.65 29.02
N ASP A 331 9.41 -1.61 27.68
CA ASP A 331 10.58 -1.20 26.91
C ASP A 331 10.53 0.30 26.51
N GLN A 332 9.34 0.93 26.60
CA GLN A 332 9.20 2.37 26.43
C GLN A 332 9.67 3.04 27.71
N GLY A 333 10.99 3.11 27.89
CA GLY A 333 11.58 3.83 29.01
C GLY A 333 10.88 5.19 29.18
N ASP A 334 10.55 5.52 30.43
CA ASP A 334 9.66 6.62 30.82
C ASP A 334 9.73 7.82 29.85
N GLY A 335 8.63 8.07 29.13
CA GLY A 335 8.42 9.29 28.37
C GLY A 335 8.55 9.22 26.84
N LEU A 336 8.63 8.04 26.20
CA LEU A 336 8.50 7.96 24.75
C LEU A 336 7.03 8.18 24.32
N GLN A 337 6.78 9.21 23.53
CA GLN A 337 5.48 9.53 22.96
C GLN A 337 5.48 9.32 21.45
N THR A 338 4.29 9.16 20.89
CA THR A 338 4.11 8.88 19.46
C THR A 338 2.99 9.71 18.88
N ILE A 339 3.20 10.20 17.67
CA ILE A 339 2.16 10.77 16.83
C ILE A 339 2.06 9.96 15.54
N HIS A 340 0.82 9.66 15.14
CA HIS A 340 0.51 9.19 13.80
C HIS A 340 -0.15 10.29 12.99
N CYS A 341 0.29 10.45 11.75
CA CYS A 341 -0.35 11.28 10.76
C CYS A 341 -0.86 10.39 9.64
N LEU A 342 -2.16 10.44 9.42
CA LEU A 342 -2.86 9.75 8.34
C LEU A 342 -3.05 10.74 7.19
N TYR A 343 -2.42 10.46 6.06
CA TYR A 343 -2.49 11.24 4.84
C TYR A 343 -3.55 10.60 3.96
N ALA A 344 -4.66 11.28 3.71
CA ALA A 344 -5.57 10.82 2.68
C ALA A 344 -4.90 11.01 1.30
N ILE A 345 -5.01 10.05 0.40
CA ILE A 345 -4.33 10.09 -0.90
C ILE A 345 -5.23 10.78 -1.93
N PRO A 346 -4.80 11.90 -2.54
CA PRO A 346 -5.62 12.59 -3.53
C PRO A 346 -5.79 11.78 -4.83
N MET A 347 -6.97 11.86 -5.43
CA MET A 347 -7.28 11.22 -6.71
C MET A 347 -6.33 11.64 -7.83
N LYS A 348 -5.86 12.89 -7.83
CA LYS A 348 -4.87 13.36 -8.82
C LYS A 348 -3.58 12.52 -8.76
N TRP A 349 -3.12 12.18 -7.57
CA TRP A 349 -1.93 11.35 -7.38
C TRP A 349 -2.18 9.91 -7.85
N ILE A 350 -3.34 9.34 -7.48
CA ILE A 350 -3.72 7.98 -7.89
C ILE A 350 -3.84 7.87 -9.41
N MET A 351 -4.52 8.83 -10.04
CA MET A 351 -4.72 8.85 -11.49
C MET A 351 -3.40 9.01 -12.26
N ALA A 352 -2.41 9.72 -11.71
CA ALA A 352 -1.13 9.91 -12.38
C ALA A 352 -0.44 8.58 -12.70
N TRP A 353 -0.67 7.53 -11.91
CA TRP A 353 -0.17 6.18 -12.20
C TRP A 353 -0.82 5.54 -13.42
N PHE A 354 -2.04 5.94 -13.78
CA PHE A 354 -2.79 5.46 -14.95
C PHE A 354 -2.62 6.38 -16.16
N LYS A 355 -1.56 7.20 -16.18
CA LYS A 355 -1.27 8.17 -17.24
C LYS A 355 0.03 7.89 -17.98
N GLU A 356 -0.03 7.71 -19.29
CA GLU A 356 1.15 7.48 -20.12
C GLU A 356 2.10 8.69 -20.09
N SER A 357 1.58 9.92 -20.11
CA SER A 357 2.39 11.15 -20.03
C SER A 357 3.22 11.21 -18.74
N GLU A 358 2.69 10.67 -17.64
CA GLU A 358 3.34 10.61 -16.34
C GLU A 358 4.48 9.58 -16.32
N TRP A 359 4.28 8.43 -16.98
CA TRP A 359 5.35 7.44 -17.19
C TRP A 359 6.44 7.96 -18.12
N GLN A 360 6.09 8.67 -19.20
CA GLN A 360 7.05 9.33 -20.07
C GLN A 360 7.88 10.40 -19.35
N ALA A 361 7.28 11.13 -18.40
CA ALA A 361 8.03 12.07 -17.56
C ALA A 361 9.04 11.33 -16.66
N ARG A 362 8.62 10.24 -16.01
CA ARG A 362 9.50 9.40 -15.17
C ARG A 362 10.65 8.79 -15.96
N ARG A 363 10.39 8.29 -17.17
CA ARG A 363 11.44 7.76 -18.06
C ARG A 363 12.47 8.82 -18.41
N ARG A 364 12.02 10.02 -18.83
CA ARG A 364 12.94 11.13 -19.13
C ARG A 364 13.80 11.49 -17.92
N THR A 365 13.20 11.64 -16.74
CA THR A 365 13.98 11.91 -15.51
C THR A 365 15.01 10.80 -15.25
N TRP A 366 14.62 9.54 -15.38
CA TRP A 366 15.53 8.40 -15.21
C TRP A 366 16.66 8.37 -16.25
N GLU A 367 16.36 8.66 -17.52
CA GLU A 367 17.35 8.73 -18.60
C GLU A 367 18.35 9.89 -18.37
N ASP A 368 17.86 11.03 -17.87
CA ASP A 368 18.67 12.22 -17.63
C ASP A 368 19.56 12.08 -16.37
N THR A 369 19.06 11.48 -15.29
CA THR A 369 19.74 11.47 -13.99
C THR A 369 20.30 10.11 -13.57
N GLY A 370 19.78 9.01 -14.12
CA GLY A 370 20.04 7.66 -13.63
C GLY A 370 19.46 7.39 -12.24
N GLU A 371 18.56 8.25 -11.75
CA GLU A 371 17.96 8.17 -10.42
C GLU A 371 16.44 8.18 -10.49
N TYR A 372 15.80 7.29 -9.73
CA TYR A 372 14.36 7.28 -9.55
C TYR A 372 14.03 7.99 -8.24
N SER A 373 13.05 8.88 -8.31
CA SER A 373 12.46 9.51 -7.14
C SER A 373 10.98 9.18 -7.12
N PRO A 374 10.46 8.52 -6.06
CA PRO A 374 9.05 8.28 -5.93
C PRO A 374 8.22 9.57 -5.99
N PRO A 375 7.00 9.53 -6.55
CA PRO A 375 6.17 10.72 -6.66
C PRO A 375 5.72 11.18 -5.27
N LYS A 376 6.17 12.38 -4.89
CA LYS A 376 5.78 12.99 -3.61
C LYS A 376 4.27 13.16 -3.51
N LEU A 377 3.70 12.88 -2.33
CA LEU A 377 2.32 13.25 -2.07
C LEU A 377 2.17 14.78 -2.15
N PRO A 378 1.17 15.29 -2.89
CA PRO A 378 0.87 16.71 -2.88
C PRO A 378 0.25 17.11 -1.53
N ASP A 379 0.02 18.41 -1.34
CA ASP A 379 -0.74 18.90 -0.21
C ASP A 379 -2.10 18.20 -0.14
N THR A 380 -2.40 17.61 1.01
CA THR A 380 -3.55 16.73 1.19
C THR A 380 -4.19 16.88 2.57
N PHE A 381 -5.33 16.23 2.78
CA PHE A 381 -5.97 16.10 4.07
C PHE A 381 -5.12 15.20 4.99
N ILE A 382 -4.80 15.71 6.18
CA ILE A 382 -4.02 15.00 7.20
C ILE A 382 -4.81 14.94 8.50
N LEU A 383 -4.97 13.73 9.03
CA LEU A 383 -5.50 13.49 10.36
C LEU A 383 -4.36 13.11 11.30
N LYS A 384 -4.20 13.85 12.40
CA LYS A 384 -3.22 13.58 13.44
C LYS A 384 -3.89 12.84 14.59
N LEU A 385 -3.29 11.71 14.97
CA LEU A 385 -3.64 10.90 16.12
C LEU A 385 -2.47 10.93 17.10
N GLU A 386 -2.72 11.36 18.32
CA GLU A 386 -1.69 11.50 19.36
C GLU A 386 -2.19 10.91 20.67
N ARG A 387 -1.40 10.04 21.29
CA ARG A 387 -1.70 9.56 22.63
C ARG A 387 -1.23 10.59 23.66
N VAL A 388 -2.14 11.02 24.52
CA VAL A 388 -1.88 11.94 25.64
C VAL A 388 -2.17 11.24 26.97
N SER A 389 -1.75 11.82 28.09
CA SER A 389 -1.90 11.19 29.42
C SER A 389 -3.35 10.84 29.78
N ASN A 390 -4.32 11.57 29.22
CA ASN A 390 -5.75 11.42 29.52
C ASN A 390 -6.54 10.78 28.36
N GLY A 391 -5.88 10.04 27.46
CA GLY A 391 -6.53 9.35 26.34
C GLY A 391 -5.92 9.67 24.98
N ASN A 392 -6.73 9.63 23.93
CA ASN A 392 -6.28 9.93 22.57
C ASN A 392 -6.77 11.33 22.14
N ARG A 393 -5.87 12.11 21.56
CA ARG A 393 -6.16 13.41 20.95
C ARG A 393 -6.16 13.25 19.43
N VAL A 394 -7.27 13.64 18.81
CA VAL A 394 -7.43 13.66 17.35
C VAL A 394 -7.48 15.11 16.89
N GLU A 395 -6.63 15.48 15.93
CA GLU A 395 -6.61 16.83 15.37
C GLU A 395 -6.52 16.75 13.86
N ARG A 396 -7.17 17.66 13.14
CA ARG A 396 -7.05 17.74 11.68
C ARG A 396 -6.16 18.89 11.26
N TYR A 397 -5.48 18.69 10.14
CA TYR A 397 -4.69 19.73 9.50
C TYR A 397 -5.58 20.74 8.77
N CYS A 398 -5.38 22.03 9.06
CA CYS A 398 -6.04 23.14 8.37
C CYS A 398 -5.03 23.82 7.42
N HIS A 399 -5.20 23.63 6.11
CA HIS A 399 -4.38 24.31 5.12
C HIS A 399 -4.92 25.73 4.88
N HIS A 400 -4.12 26.75 5.18
CA HIS A 400 -4.50 28.17 5.16
C HIS A 400 -5.13 28.64 3.85
N SER A 401 -4.67 28.14 2.70
CA SER A 401 -5.19 28.57 1.39
C SER A 401 -6.59 28.06 1.07
N LEU A 402 -7.03 26.97 1.69
CA LEU A 402 -8.34 26.36 1.43
C LEU A 402 -9.42 26.91 2.37
N ASP A 403 -9.05 27.22 3.61
CA ASP A 403 -9.99 27.72 4.61
C ASP A 403 -10.39 29.20 4.40
N ALA A 404 -9.56 30.00 3.74
CA ALA A 404 -9.86 31.41 3.47
C ALA A 404 -11.04 31.63 2.50
N SER A 405 -11.49 30.58 1.82
CA SER A 405 -12.57 30.64 0.82
C SER A 405 -13.94 30.22 1.34
N VAL A 406 -14.02 29.75 2.58
CA VAL A 406 -15.29 29.40 3.21
C VAL A 406 -15.74 30.60 4.04
N PRO A 407 -16.73 31.40 3.60
CA PRO A 407 -17.37 32.32 4.53
C PRO A 407 -17.83 31.46 5.71
N GLN A 408 -17.38 31.80 6.92
CA GLN A 408 -17.92 31.22 8.14
C GLN A 408 -19.42 31.49 8.08
N SER A 409 -20.21 30.49 7.70
CA SER A 409 -21.65 30.58 7.86
C SER A 409 -21.85 30.55 9.38
N ASP A 410 -22.13 31.71 9.95
CA ASP A 410 -22.71 31.86 11.29
C ASP A 410 -24.10 31.20 11.25
N THR A 411 -24.11 29.87 11.16
CA THR A 411 -25.29 29.03 11.35
C THR A 411 -25.21 28.47 12.76
N ASP A 412 -25.32 29.36 13.73
CA ASP A 412 -26.18 29.11 14.88
C ASP A 412 -27.62 29.17 14.34
N VAL A 413 -28.05 28.09 13.68
CA VAL A 413 -29.47 27.89 13.42
C VAL A 413 -30.02 27.31 14.71
N ASP A 414 -30.62 28.20 15.50
CA ASP A 414 -31.52 27.87 16.59
C ASP A 414 -32.48 26.78 16.09
N MET A 415 -32.29 25.54 16.55
CA MET A 415 -33.31 24.50 16.43
C MET A 415 -34.42 24.86 17.41
N MET A 416 -35.28 25.81 17.03
CA MET A 416 -36.58 25.97 17.64
C MET A 416 -37.52 24.87 17.13
N ASP A 417 -38.14 24.21 18.10
CA ASP A 417 -39.13 23.14 17.96
C ASP A 417 -40.17 23.41 16.86
N VAL A 418 -40.38 22.41 16.01
CA VAL A 418 -41.64 22.18 15.27
C VAL A 418 -42.04 20.73 15.40
#